data_AF-A0A2N2IG23-F1
#
_entry.id   AF-A0A2N2IG23-F1
#
_cell.length_a   1.000
_cell.length_b   1.000
_cell.length_c   1.000
_cell.angle_alpha   90.00
_cell.angle_beta   90.00
_cell.angle_gamma   90.00
#
_symmetry.space_group_name_H-M   'P 1'
#
loop_
_entity.id
_entity.type
_entity.pdbx_description
1 polymer ?
#
loop_
_entity_poly.entity_id
_entity_poly.type
_entity_poly.pdbx_seq_one_letter_code
_entity_poly.pdbx_strand_id
1 'polypeptide(L)'
;MLAGACDNNVKSKGSCGDRILDPGEECDGDLLTLSTCSDLGYYEQNGALTCRSDCKIDVSTCSGRCGDNVFQSEFEECEGNNLANETCQSRGQGLGTLACTDTCSFDLSGCAAQSCGDGVITVPIEDCEGTDLGGATCLSLGYHGGQLLCSDACDFDKTAGLTFGRC
;
A
#
# COMPACT_ATOMS: atom_id res chain seq x y z
N MET A 1 40.15 -13.03 58.49
CA MET A 1 39.99 -13.99 57.40
C MET A 1 39.07 -13.32 56.38
N LEU A 2 39.66 -12.77 55.32
CA LEU A 2 38.99 -12.03 54.25
C LEU A 2 38.11 -12.99 53.45
N ALA A 3 36.80 -12.71 53.34
CA ALA A 3 35.98 -13.25 52.27
C ALA A 3 35.65 -12.07 51.35
N GLY A 4 36.32 -12.05 50.20
CA GLY A 4 36.19 -11.00 49.20
C GLY A 4 34.76 -10.92 48.67
N ALA A 5 34.20 -9.71 48.68
CA ALA A 5 33.05 -9.38 47.88
C ALA A 5 33.40 -9.60 46.40
N CYS A 6 32.56 -10.29 45.65
CA CYS A 6 32.59 -10.19 44.21
C CYS A 6 32.24 -8.74 43.85
N ASP A 7 33.23 -8.01 43.35
CA ASP A 7 33.05 -6.68 42.79
C ASP A 7 32.22 -6.85 41.51
N ASN A 8 30.89 -6.74 41.63
CA ASN A 8 29.94 -6.88 40.53
C ASN A 8 29.93 -5.65 39.62
N ASN A 9 31.09 -5.02 39.41
CA ASN A 9 31.30 -4.21 38.23
C ASN A 9 31.32 -5.16 37.05
N VAL A 10 30.13 -5.45 36.50
CA VAL A 10 29.97 -6.09 35.20
C VAL A 10 30.74 -5.22 34.21
N LYS A 11 32.00 -5.57 33.96
CA LYS A 11 32.76 -5.08 32.82
C LYS A 11 32.35 -5.87 31.59
N SER A 12 31.07 -5.99 31.31
CA SER A 12 30.67 -6.00 29.90
C SER A 12 30.65 -4.52 29.53
N LYS A 13 31.85 -3.98 29.24
CA LYS A 13 31.88 -2.94 28.24
C LYS A 13 31.62 -3.74 26.98
N GLY A 14 30.35 -3.82 26.56
CA GLY A 14 29.98 -4.59 25.37
C GLY A 14 30.94 -4.21 24.26
N SER A 15 31.75 -5.18 23.85
CA SER A 15 32.97 -4.92 23.10
C SER A 15 32.81 -5.62 21.79
N CYS A 16 32.41 -4.83 20.80
CA CYS A 16 32.30 -5.32 19.46
C CYS A 16 33.53 -6.11 18.98
N GLY A 17 33.29 -7.35 18.53
CA GLY A 17 34.28 -8.27 18.03
C GLY A 17 34.78 -9.29 19.06
N ASP A 18 34.09 -9.48 20.19
CA ASP A 18 34.45 -10.48 21.21
C ASP A 18 33.78 -11.86 21.00
N ARG A 19 32.99 -11.98 19.93
CA ARG A 19 32.17 -13.13 19.52
C ARG A 19 31.00 -13.44 20.46
N ILE A 20 30.56 -12.47 21.23
CA ILE A 20 29.38 -12.57 22.09
C ILE A 20 28.41 -11.48 21.64
N LEU A 21 27.17 -11.87 21.35
CA LEU A 21 26.14 -10.87 21.03
C LEU A 21 25.68 -10.17 22.32
N ASP A 22 26.18 -8.96 22.56
CA ASP A 22 25.81 -8.16 23.71
C ASP A 22 24.50 -7.36 23.50
N PRO A 23 23.80 -6.97 24.58
CA PRO A 23 22.62 -6.10 24.48
C PRO A 23 22.93 -4.78 23.76
N GLY A 24 22.31 -4.56 22.60
CA GLY A 24 22.47 -3.35 21.78
C GLY A 24 23.31 -3.54 20.52
N GLU A 25 23.95 -4.69 20.35
CA GLU A 25 24.65 -5.08 19.12
C GLU A 25 23.68 -5.76 18.15
N GLU A 26 23.84 -5.49 16.84
CA GLU A 26 23.10 -6.19 15.80
C GLU A 26 23.84 -7.45 15.31
N CYS A 27 25.16 -7.48 15.55
CA CYS A 27 26.04 -8.58 15.22
C CYS A 27 27.32 -8.49 16.07
N ASP A 28 28.06 -9.58 16.21
CA ASP A 28 29.44 -9.60 16.72
C ASP A 28 30.31 -10.57 15.89
N GLY A 29 31.23 -10.02 15.09
CA GLY A 29 32.06 -10.82 14.19
C GLY A 29 31.23 -11.56 13.15
N ASP A 30 31.23 -12.90 13.18
CA ASP A 30 30.42 -13.73 12.29
C ASP A 30 29.04 -14.06 12.89
N LEU A 31 28.77 -13.65 14.14
CA LEU A 31 27.51 -13.86 14.82
C LEU A 31 26.52 -12.75 14.44
N LEU A 32 25.74 -12.99 13.39
CA LEU A 32 24.72 -12.07 12.92
C LEU A 32 23.34 -12.41 13.53
N THR A 33 22.55 -11.41 13.91
CA THR A 33 21.15 -11.63 14.34
C THR A 33 20.21 -11.90 13.16
N LEU A 34 20.58 -11.44 11.97
CA LEU A 34 19.82 -11.58 10.73
C LEU A 34 20.75 -12.12 9.63
N SER A 35 20.19 -12.92 8.74
CA SER A 35 20.99 -13.67 7.75
C SER A 35 20.90 -13.10 6.34
N THR A 36 19.88 -12.30 6.04
CA THR A 36 19.63 -11.80 4.69
C THR A 36 19.24 -10.32 4.66
N CYS A 37 19.51 -9.66 3.54
CA CYS A 37 19.06 -8.29 3.29
C CYS A 37 17.52 -8.17 3.30
N SER A 38 16.81 -9.23 2.91
CA SER A 38 15.35 -9.29 2.95
C SER A 38 14.79 -9.23 4.37
N ASP A 39 15.49 -9.79 5.36
CA ASP A 39 15.12 -9.66 6.78
C ASP A 39 15.19 -8.20 7.28
N LEU A 40 15.98 -7.36 6.59
CA LEU A 40 16.15 -5.94 6.82
C LEU A 40 15.25 -5.05 5.94
N GLY A 41 14.40 -5.67 5.11
CA GLY A 41 13.47 -4.96 4.21
C GLY A 41 14.08 -4.49 2.88
N TYR A 42 15.23 -5.03 2.49
CA TYR A 42 15.81 -4.78 1.16
C TYR A 42 15.40 -5.88 0.16
N TYR A 43 15.35 -5.53 -1.12
CA TYR A 43 14.92 -6.44 -2.18
C TYR A 43 16.05 -7.36 -2.65
N GLU A 44 17.26 -6.83 -2.75
CA GLU A 44 18.38 -7.54 -3.34
C GLU A 44 19.58 -7.63 -2.39
N GLN A 45 20.41 -8.65 -2.63
CA GLN A 45 21.63 -8.93 -1.88
C GLN A 45 22.75 -9.35 -2.84
N ASN A 46 23.82 -8.53 -2.90
CA ASN A 46 24.94 -8.67 -3.82
C ASN A 46 26.22 -9.24 -3.17
N GLY A 47 26.06 -10.11 -2.17
CA GLY A 47 27.16 -10.59 -1.33
C GLY A 47 26.72 -10.98 0.08
N ALA A 48 27.62 -11.52 0.88
CA ALA A 48 27.32 -11.87 2.27
C ALA A 48 27.23 -10.62 3.16
N LEU A 49 26.29 -10.61 4.10
CA LEU A 49 26.27 -9.62 5.18
C LEU A 49 27.51 -9.81 6.06
N THR A 50 28.13 -8.71 6.47
CA THR A 50 29.29 -8.72 7.37
C THR A 50 29.04 -7.83 8.58
N CYS A 51 29.69 -8.11 9.69
CA CYS A 51 29.62 -7.24 10.86
C CYS A 51 30.71 -6.17 10.82
N ARG A 52 30.33 -4.90 11.01
CA ARG A 52 31.26 -3.78 11.09
C ARG A 52 31.91 -3.69 12.47
N SER A 53 32.97 -2.88 12.57
CA SER A 53 33.68 -2.63 13.83
C SER A 53 32.87 -1.88 14.90
N ASP A 54 31.68 -1.39 14.56
CA ASP A 54 30.71 -0.76 15.46
C ASP A 54 29.50 -1.67 15.76
N CYS A 55 29.58 -2.96 15.44
CA CYS A 55 28.57 -3.98 15.71
C CYS A 55 27.20 -3.68 15.12
N LYS A 56 27.27 -3.07 13.93
CA LYS A 56 26.17 -2.88 12.99
C LYS A 56 26.36 -3.80 11.81
N ILE A 57 25.24 -4.31 11.30
CA ILE A 57 25.26 -5.11 10.07
C ILE A 57 25.67 -4.19 8.92
N ASP A 58 26.65 -4.62 8.13
CA ASP A 58 27.03 -3.95 6.89
C ASP A 58 25.98 -4.24 5.81
N VAL A 59 25.17 -3.23 5.52
CA VAL A 59 24.12 -3.28 4.49
C VAL A 59 24.60 -2.77 3.13
N SER A 60 25.90 -2.52 2.93
CA SER A 60 26.43 -2.07 1.63
C SER A 60 26.24 -3.09 0.50
N THR A 61 26.01 -4.36 0.85
CA THR A 61 25.65 -5.43 -0.08
C THR A 61 24.15 -5.48 -0.40
N CYS A 62 23.31 -4.77 0.36
CA CYS A 62 21.87 -4.72 0.17
C CYS A 62 21.50 -3.58 -0.77
N SER A 63 20.56 -3.81 -1.68
CA SER A 63 20.07 -2.79 -2.61
C SER A 63 18.56 -2.87 -2.80
N GLY A 64 17.97 -1.70 -3.07
CA GLY A 64 16.53 -1.51 -3.27
C GLY A 64 15.74 -1.70 -1.97
N ARG A 65 14.84 -0.76 -1.68
CA ARG A 65 13.86 -0.90 -0.60
C ARG A 65 12.76 0.13 -0.77
N CYS A 66 11.58 -0.20 -0.25
CA CYS A 66 10.50 0.77 -0.18
C CYS A 66 10.91 2.03 0.59
N GLY A 67 10.57 3.18 0.02
CA GLY A 67 10.83 4.50 0.57
C GLY A 67 12.26 4.99 0.31
N ASP A 68 13.00 4.38 -0.62
CA ASP A 68 14.33 4.87 -1.01
C ASP A 68 14.30 5.95 -2.10
N ASN A 69 13.12 6.42 -2.50
CA ASN A 69 12.88 7.37 -3.59
C ASN A 69 13.29 6.87 -4.98
N VAL A 70 13.55 5.58 -5.15
CA VAL A 70 13.86 4.95 -6.43
C VAL A 70 12.80 3.89 -6.71
N PHE A 71 11.90 4.14 -7.67
CA PHE A 71 10.89 3.16 -8.02
C PHE A 71 11.52 1.90 -8.65
N GLN A 72 11.43 0.76 -7.97
CA GLN A 72 11.86 -0.54 -8.50
C GLN A 72 10.67 -1.40 -8.93
N SER A 73 10.28 -1.29 -10.21
CA SER A 73 9.06 -1.91 -10.75
C SER A 73 8.95 -3.43 -10.64
N GLU A 74 10.03 -4.14 -10.32
CA GLU A 74 10.01 -5.59 -10.07
C GLU A 74 9.52 -5.93 -8.65
N PHE A 75 9.67 -5.00 -7.70
CA PHE A 75 9.41 -5.22 -6.28
C PHE A 75 8.33 -4.30 -5.70
N GLU A 76 8.09 -3.16 -6.32
CA GLU A 76 7.20 -2.11 -5.84
C GLU A 76 6.07 -1.84 -6.84
N GLU A 77 4.87 -1.54 -6.33
CA GLU A 77 3.79 -1.00 -7.16
C GLU A 77 3.92 0.51 -7.36
N CYS A 78 4.52 1.22 -6.39
CA CYS A 78 4.72 2.66 -6.36
C CYS A 78 5.87 3.03 -5.42
N GLU A 79 6.37 4.27 -5.51
CA GLU A 79 7.39 4.82 -4.60
C GLU A 79 7.08 6.28 -4.26
N GLY A 80 6.61 6.53 -3.03
CA GLY A 80 6.18 7.85 -2.59
C GLY A 80 5.11 8.46 -3.51
N ASN A 81 5.47 9.51 -4.25
CA ASN A 81 4.58 10.15 -5.24
C ASN A 81 4.68 9.54 -6.65
N ASN A 82 5.64 8.65 -6.89
CA ASN A 82 5.75 7.91 -8.13
C ASN A 82 4.76 6.75 -8.11
N LEU A 83 3.58 6.96 -8.69
CA LEU A 83 2.52 5.95 -8.75
C LEU A 83 2.61 5.07 -10.00
N ALA A 84 3.78 4.96 -10.64
CA ALA A 84 3.97 4.20 -11.88
C ALA A 84 3.06 4.63 -13.05
N ASN A 85 2.54 5.87 -13.03
CA ASN A 85 1.49 6.38 -13.92
C ASN A 85 0.12 5.71 -13.76
N GLU A 86 -0.09 4.97 -12.66
CA GLU A 86 -1.39 4.45 -12.28
C GLU A 86 -2.24 5.53 -11.60
N THR A 87 -3.55 5.34 -11.69
CA THR A 87 -4.59 6.18 -11.08
C THR A 87 -5.66 5.28 -10.49
N CYS A 88 -6.57 5.82 -9.67
CA CYS A 88 -7.76 5.08 -9.25
C CYS A 88 -8.55 4.54 -10.46
N GLN A 89 -8.58 5.29 -11.58
CA GLN A 89 -9.29 4.90 -12.79
C GLN A 89 -8.63 3.72 -13.51
N SER A 90 -7.31 3.75 -13.71
CA SER A 90 -6.58 2.65 -14.37
C SER A 90 -6.63 1.35 -13.56
N ARG A 91 -6.79 1.45 -12.24
CA ARG A 91 -6.97 0.32 -11.31
C ARG A 91 -8.43 -0.12 -11.15
N GLY A 92 -9.38 0.48 -11.88
CA GLY A 92 -10.80 0.12 -11.82
C GLY A 92 -11.49 0.49 -10.50
N GLN A 93 -10.94 1.44 -9.75
CA GLN A 93 -11.44 1.88 -8.44
C GLN A 93 -12.24 3.20 -8.51
N GLY A 94 -12.43 3.75 -9.70
CA GLY A 94 -13.16 5.00 -9.92
C GLY A 94 -12.26 6.23 -9.87
N LEU A 95 -12.78 7.32 -9.32
CA LEU A 95 -12.07 8.59 -9.20
C LEU A 95 -11.33 8.70 -7.86
N GLY A 96 -10.70 9.85 -7.63
CA GLY A 96 -10.02 10.17 -6.38
C GLY A 96 -8.51 10.18 -6.52
N THR A 97 -7.85 10.13 -5.38
CA THR A 97 -6.39 10.25 -5.29
C THR A 97 -5.82 8.90 -4.91
N LEU A 98 -5.11 8.29 -5.86
CA LEU A 98 -4.29 7.12 -5.58
C LEU A 98 -3.06 7.55 -4.76
N ALA A 99 -2.72 6.79 -3.73
CA ALA A 99 -1.53 7.03 -2.93
C ALA A 99 -0.65 5.78 -2.86
N CYS A 100 0.54 5.94 -2.30
CA CYS A 100 1.47 4.85 -2.05
C CYS A 100 1.62 4.63 -0.55
N THR A 101 1.54 3.37 -0.10
CA THR A 101 1.76 3.02 1.31
C THR A 101 3.25 2.98 1.67
N ASP A 102 3.56 2.95 2.96
CA ASP A 102 4.92 2.69 3.47
C ASP A 102 5.47 1.29 3.13
N THR A 103 4.65 0.44 2.50
CA THR A 103 5.02 -0.88 1.98
C THR A 103 5.06 -0.91 0.45
N CYS A 104 5.04 0.26 -0.19
CA CYS A 104 5.13 0.43 -1.65
C CYS A 104 4.05 -0.35 -2.42
N SER A 105 2.88 -0.43 -1.79
CA SER A 105 1.65 -0.94 -2.37
C SER A 105 0.70 0.22 -2.64
N PHE A 106 -0.20 0.07 -3.59
CA PHE A 106 -1.21 1.10 -3.85
C PHE A 106 -2.17 1.24 -2.66
N ASP A 107 -2.30 2.46 -2.15
CA ASP A 107 -3.36 2.84 -1.21
C ASP A 107 -4.59 3.31 -1.99
N LEU A 108 -5.61 2.46 -1.97
CA LEU A 108 -6.90 2.69 -2.63
C LEU A 108 -7.92 3.38 -1.72
N SER A 109 -7.58 3.68 -0.46
CA SER A 109 -8.52 4.32 0.48
C SER A 109 -8.90 5.74 0.07
N GLY A 110 -8.01 6.43 -0.67
CA GLY A 110 -8.26 7.73 -1.29
C GLY A 110 -8.98 7.64 -2.64
N CYS A 111 -9.18 6.43 -3.17
CA CYS A 111 -10.04 6.21 -4.33
C CYS A 111 -11.49 6.26 -3.87
N ALA A 112 -12.23 7.23 -4.38
CA ALA A 112 -13.66 7.20 -4.27
C ALA A 112 -14.17 6.18 -5.30
N ALA A 113 -14.85 5.14 -4.82
CA ALA A 113 -15.87 4.51 -5.65
C ALA A 113 -16.73 5.68 -6.16
N GLN A 114 -16.72 5.93 -7.48
CA GLN A 114 -17.30 7.14 -8.07
C GLN A 114 -18.65 7.40 -7.40
N SER A 115 -18.67 8.47 -6.61
CA SER A 115 -19.82 8.79 -5.79
C SER A 115 -20.76 9.51 -6.70
N CYS A 116 -21.85 8.85 -7.03
CA CYS A 116 -23.00 9.51 -7.63
C CYS A 116 -23.23 10.87 -6.95
N GLY A 117 -23.33 11.95 -7.72
CA GLY A 117 -23.42 13.30 -7.18
C GLY A 117 -22.33 14.29 -7.60
N ASP A 118 -21.47 13.99 -8.58
CA ASP A 118 -20.43 14.93 -9.05
C ASP A 118 -20.93 15.91 -10.14
N GLY A 119 -22.18 15.74 -10.59
CA GLY A 119 -22.83 16.56 -11.60
C GLY A 119 -22.44 16.24 -13.05
N VAL A 120 -21.66 15.17 -13.31
CA VAL A 120 -21.27 14.74 -14.66
C VAL A 120 -21.48 13.23 -14.85
N ILE A 121 -22.33 12.83 -15.80
CA ILE A 121 -22.48 11.41 -16.15
C ILE A 121 -21.18 10.86 -16.77
N THR A 122 -20.51 9.96 -16.06
CA THR A 122 -19.27 9.31 -16.53
C THR A 122 -19.54 7.95 -17.17
N VAL A 123 -19.76 7.90 -18.48
CA VAL A 123 -19.96 6.63 -19.21
C VAL A 123 -18.63 5.88 -19.38
N PRO A 124 -18.56 4.54 -19.15
CA PRO A 124 -19.66 3.61 -18.88
C PRO A 124 -19.89 3.28 -17.40
N ILE A 125 -19.38 4.11 -16.48
CA ILE A 125 -19.37 3.83 -15.04
C ILE A 125 -20.70 4.22 -14.39
N GLU A 126 -21.32 5.31 -14.86
CA GLU A 126 -22.61 5.82 -14.38
C GLU A 126 -23.64 5.78 -15.52
N ASP A 127 -24.86 5.36 -15.21
CA ASP A 127 -26.01 5.39 -16.13
C ASP A 127 -26.69 6.77 -16.12
N CYS A 128 -26.60 7.50 -15.00
CA CYS A 128 -27.27 8.76 -14.71
C CYS A 128 -26.53 9.53 -13.62
N GLU A 129 -26.94 10.77 -13.33
CA GLU A 129 -26.34 11.63 -12.30
C GLU A 129 -27.41 12.52 -11.66
N GLY A 130 -27.78 12.22 -10.41
CA GLY A 130 -28.82 12.94 -9.68
C GLY A 130 -30.17 12.95 -10.43
N THR A 131 -30.52 14.07 -11.08
CA THR A 131 -31.71 14.17 -11.94
C THR A 131 -31.42 14.15 -13.43
N ASP A 132 -30.13 14.20 -13.82
CA ASP A 132 -29.72 14.00 -15.20
C ASP A 132 -29.72 12.51 -15.52
N LEU A 133 -30.66 12.09 -16.37
CA LEU A 133 -30.81 10.69 -16.77
C LEU A 133 -30.14 10.40 -18.12
N GLY A 134 -29.34 11.33 -18.65
CA GLY A 134 -28.74 11.19 -19.98
C GLY A 134 -29.78 11.07 -21.10
N GLY A 135 -30.98 11.61 -20.88
CA GLY A 135 -32.13 11.48 -21.80
C GLY A 135 -32.84 10.12 -21.75
N ALA A 136 -32.43 9.20 -20.87
CA ALA A 136 -33.11 7.93 -20.69
C ALA A 136 -34.47 8.11 -19.99
N THR A 137 -35.41 7.23 -20.34
CA THR A 137 -36.73 7.12 -19.72
C THR A 137 -37.08 5.65 -19.54
N CYS A 138 -38.07 5.34 -18.70
CA CYS A 138 -38.60 3.97 -18.63
C CYS A 138 -39.05 3.47 -20.02
N LEU A 139 -39.59 4.36 -20.87
CA LEU A 139 -39.97 4.03 -22.25
C LEU A 139 -38.75 3.66 -23.12
N SER A 140 -37.67 4.44 -23.08
CA SER A 140 -36.45 4.13 -23.86
C SER A 140 -35.78 2.84 -23.38
N LEU A 141 -36.02 2.45 -22.13
CA LEU A 141 -35.57 1.18 -21.54
C LEU A 141 -36.56 0.02 -21.76
N GLY A 142 -37.60 0.19 -22.57
CA GLY A 142 -38.54 -0.86 -22.98
C GLY A 142 -39.75 -1.09 -22.08
N TYR A 143 -39.94 -0.27 -21.04
CA TYR A 143 -41.15 -0.32 -20.21
C TYR A 143 -42.30 0.47 -20.83
N HIS A 144 -43.54 0.14 -20.47
CA HIS A 144 -44.72 0.84 -20.99
C HIS A 144 -45.01 2.20 -20.32
N GLY A 145 -44.34 2.51 -19.21
CA GLY A 145 -44.55 3.73 -18.42
C GLY A 145 -43.67 3.80 -17.18
N GLY A 146 -43.90 4.82 -16.34
CA GLY A 146 -43.19 5.04 -15.07
C GLY A 146 -42.14 6.16 -15.12
N GLN A 147 -41.85 6.75 -13.96
CA GLN A 147 -40.79 7.74 -13.79
C GLN A 147 -39.46 7.02 -13.57
N LEU A 148 -38.47 7.30 -14.42
CA LEU A 148 -37.10 6.84 -14.21
C LEU A 148 -36.40 7.76 -13.21
N LEU A 149 -35.66 7.18 -12.27
CA LEU A 149 -34.86 7.91 -11.29
C LEU A 149 -33.41 7.43 -11.36
N CYS A 150 -32.50 8.27 -10.87
CA CYS A 150 -31.14 7.87 -10.60
C CYS A 150 -31.02 7.42 -9.15
N SER A 151 -30.41 6.26 -8.91
CA SER A 151 -30.13 5.77 -7.56
C SER A 151 -28.89 6.44 -6.96
N ASP A 152 -28.67 6.30 -5.66
CA ASP A 152 -27.45 6.77 -4.98
C ASP A 152 -26.17 6.05 -5.47
N ALA A 153 -26.32 4.99 -6.26
CA ALA A 153 -25.24 4.27 -6.92
C ALA A 153 -25.06 4.68 -8.40
N CYS A 154 -25.79 5.71 -8.87
CA CYS A 154 -25.79 6.18 -10.26
C CYS A 154 -26.19 5.14 -11.32
N ASP A 155 -26.91 4.11 -10.88
CA ASP A 155 -27.65 3.19 -11.74
C ASP A 155 -29.11 3.67 -11.92
N PHE A 156 -29.71 3.34 -13.06
CA PHE A 156 -31.13 3.57 -13.30
C PHE A 156 -32.03 2.79 -12.33
N ASP A 157 -32.78 3.50 -11.49
CA ASP A 157 -33.87 2.92 -10.69
C ASP A 157 -35.11 2.69 -11.57
N LYS A 158 -35.34 1.41 -11.90
CA LYS A 158 -36.41 0.93 -12.78
C LYS A 158 -37.67 0.53 -12.00
N THR A 159 -37.72 0.75 -10.69
CA THR A 159 -38.80 0.26 -9.82
C THR A 159 -40.17 0.73 -10.29
N ALA A 160 -40.30 2.02 -10.66
CA ALA A 160 -41.54 2.54 -11.21
C ALA A 160 -41.90 1.87 -12.55
N GLY A 161 -40.93 1.63 -13.44
CA GLY A 161 -41.15 0.97 -14.74
C GLY A 161 -41.68 -0.45 -14.60
N LEU A 162 -41.21 -1.20 -13.60
CA LEU A 162 -41.68 -2.57 -13.33
C LEU A 162 -43.18 -2.64 -13.00
N THR A 163 -43.78 -1.56 -12.48
CA THR A 163 -45.23 -1.51 -12.20
C THR A 163 -46.10 -1.41 -13.46
N PHE A 164 -45.55 -0.92 -14.57
CA PHE A 164 -46.25 -0.77 -15.85
C PHE A 164 -46.03 -1.94 -16.82
N GLY A 165 -45.10 -2.85 -16.51
CA GLY A 165 -44.72 -3.96 -17.39
C GLY A 165 -43.72 -3.55 -18.49
N ARG A 166 -43.24 -4.54 -19.23
CA ARG A 166 -42.23 -4.43 -20.29
C ARG A 166 -42.69 -5.21 -21.53
N CYS A 167 -42.33 -4.71 -22.72
CA CYS A 167 -42.52 -5.39 -24.00
C CYS A 167 -41.84 -6.76 -24.06
#